data_AF-A0A1H4T534-F1
#
_entry.id   AF-A0A1H4T534-F1
#
_cell.length_a   1.000
_cell.length_b   1.000
_cell.length_c   1.000
_cell.angle_alpha   90.00
_cell.angle_beta   90.00
_cell.angle_gamma   90.00
#
_symmetry.space_group_name_H-M   'P 1'
#
loop_
_entity.id
_entity.type
_entity.pdbx_description
1 polymer ?
#
loop_
_entity_poly.entity_id
_entity_poly.type
_entity_poly.pdbx_seq_one_letter_code
_entity_poly.pdbx_strand_id
1 'polypeptide(L)'
;MSTVAMRGPATTRLRTGPGTGLEEDTTLDWERMEGWTTEEVEWWLLGPFDGEIPGLVRRVRRILDVSQRGLAALIGVSQSVVARWETGRTSPRAAVLMRLLRMAKVVAEFHHEDSGQEVEPMRDDGARDRAGRRFPAHADPKVTGWWAPRDSLSDGSWPRWSELSRRREAPAVRYHLTRWKRILRSVHGVPVDHASDQQNLAEAIHLDEVREERRRRRAA
;
A
#
# COMPACT_ATOMS: atom_id res chain seq x y z
N MET A 1 21.56 -2.53 -49.52
CA MET A 1 20.15 -2.51 -49.98
C MET A 1 19.60 -3.93 -49.89
N SER A 2 18.83 -4.22 -48.85
CA SER A 2 17.93 -5.38 -48.80
C SER A 2 16.60 -4.87 -48.27
N THR A 3 15.64 -4.80 -49.17
CA THR A 3 14.28 -4.31 -48.95
C THR A 3 13.46 -5.46 -48.37
N VAL A 4 13.03 -5.35 -47.11
CA VAL A 4 12.00 -6.25 -46.57
C VAL A 4 10.64 -5.64 -46.92
N ALA A 5 10.01 -6.19 -47.95
CA ALA A 5 8.62 -5.90 -48.26
C ALA A 5 7.72 -6.74 -47.33
N MET A 6 7.09 -6.11 -46.34
CA MET A 6 5.98 -6.74 -45.62
C MET A 6 4.67 -6.43 -46.36
N ARG A 7 4.05 -7.49 -46.89
CA ARG A 7 2.77 -7.45 -47.62
C ARG A 7 1.59 -7.51 -46.64
N GLY A 8 0.59 -6.67 -46.91
CA GLY A 8 -0.84 -6.97 -46.74
C GLY A 8 -1.53 -6.37 -45.50
N PRO A 9 -2.69 -5.69 -45.66
CA PRO A 9 -3.44 -5.14 -44.53
C PRO A 9 -4.16 -6.28 -43.78
N ALA A 10 -3.81 -6.48 -42.51
CA ALA A 10 -4.61 -7.27 -41.59
C ALA A 10 -5.64 -6.36 -40.93
N THR A 11 -6.88 -6.37 -41.42
CA THR A 11 -8.00 -5.66 -40.82
C THR A 11 -8.43 -6.36 -39.53
N THR A 12 -7.95 -5.87 -38.39
CA THR A 12 -8.39 -6.36 -37.07
C THR A 12 -9.52 -5.45 -36.58
N ARG A 13 -10.76 -5.94 -36.57
CA ARG A 13 -11.87 -5.23 -35.92
C ARG A 13 -11.74 -5.39 -34.41
N LEU A 14 -11.42 -4.30 -33.71
CA LEU A 14 -11.42 -4.26 -32.25
C LEU A 14 -12.82 -3.84 -31.79
N ARG A 15 -13.45 -4.68 -30.96
CA ARG A 15 -14.69 -4.32 -30.25
C ARG A 15 -14.29 -3.81 -28.86
N THR A 16 -14.35 -2.51 -28.66
CA THR A 16 -14.16 -1.88 -27.35
C THR A 16 -15.35 -2.19 -26.45
N GLY A 17 -15.08 -2.43 -25.15
CA GLY A 17 -16.11 -2.66 -24.13
C GLY A 17 -16.84 -1.36 -23.76
N PRO A 18 -18.03 -1.43 -23.14
CA PRO A 18 -18.84 -0.26 -22.88
C PRO A 18 -18.21 0.60 -21.78
N GLY A 19 -17.71 1.79 -22.12
CA GLY A 19 -17.20 2.77 -21.15
C GLY A 19 -16.35 3.89 -21.74
N THR A 20 -15.68 3.67 -22.87
CA THR A 20 -15.01 4.72 -23.63
C THR A 20 -15.90 5.07 -24.81
N GLY A 21 -16.45 6.28 -24.84
CA GLY A 21 -17.39 6.76 -25.87
C GLY A 21 -16.75 6.98 -27.24
N LEU A 22 -16.03 6.00 -27.76
CA LEU A 22 -15.38 6.01 -29.06
C LEU A 22 -15.85 4.76 -29.82
N GLU A 23 -17.09 4.82 -30.32
CA GLU A 23 -17.59 3.91 -31.35
C GLU A 23 -17.10 4.42 -32.72
N GLU A 24 -15.81 4.28 -33.02
CA GLU A 24 -15.32 4.51 -34.39
C GLU A 24 -14.56 3.29 -34.90
N ASP A 25 -15.11 2.70 -35.96
CA ASP A 25 -14.59 1.57 -36.73
C ASP A 25 -13.31 2.03 -37.45
N THR A 26 -12.18 2.01 -36.73
CA THR A 26 -10.92 2.56 -37.21
C THR A 26 -10.18 1.53 -38.06
N THR A 27 -10.35 1.60 -39.38
CA THR A 27 -9.44 1.00 -40.35
C THR A 27 -8.09 1.69 -40.29
N LEU A 28 -7.07 1.02 -39.75
CA LEU A 28 -5.73 1.56 -39.52
C LEU A 28 -4.82 1.42 -40.75
N ASP A 29 -4.26 2.54 -41.15
CA ASP A 29 -3.25 2.70 -42.20
C ASP A 29 -1.90 3.07 -41.55
N TRP A 30 -0.87 2.27 -41.83
CA TRP A 30 0.42 2.27 -41.13
C TRP A 30 1.30 3.50 -41.43
N GLU A 31 0.95 4.30 -42.42
CA GLU A 31 1.73 5.48 -42.85
C GLU A 31 1.43 6.74 -42.02
N ARG A 32 0.44 6.72 -41.12
CA ARG A 32 -0.10 7.92 -40.47
C ARG A 32 0.24 8.07 -38.98
N MET A 33 1.52 7.90 -38.61
CA MET A 33 2.02 8.32 -37.29
C MET A 33 2.42 9.81 -37.25
N GLU A 34 2.35 10.54 -38.37
CA GLU A 34 2.47 12.00 -38.38
C GLU A 34 1.25 12.64 -37.67
N GLY A 35 1.52 13.35 -36.57
CA GLY A 35 0.51 14.08 -35.81
C GLY A 35 0.06 13.41 -34.51
N TRP A 36 0.58 12.22 -34.20
CA TRP A 36 0.31 11.58 -32.92
C TRP A 36 1.07 12.30 -31.81
N THR A 37 0.37 12.57 -30.72
CA THR A 37 0.97 13.06 -29.49
C THR A 37 1.85 11.97 -28.87
N THR A 38 2.79 12.38 -28.01
CA THR A 38 3.64 11.43 -27.28
C THR A 38 2.80 10.43 -26.48
N GLU A 39 1.68 10.88 -25.90
CA GLU A 39 0.74 10.03 -25.15
C GLU A 39 0.06 8.97 -26.04
N GLU A 40 -0.32 9.31 -27.28
CA GLU A 40 -0.91 8.35 -28.22
C GLU A 40 0.10 7.32 -28.73
N VAL A 41 1.35 7.75 -28.95
CA VAL A 41 2.45 6.85 -29.34
C VAL A 41 2.82 5.94 -28.17
N GLU A 42 2.90 6.47 -26.95
CA GLU A 42 3.12 5.68 -25.74
C GLU A 42 1.98 4.68 -25.53
N TRP A 43 0.72 5.11 -25.57
CA TRP A 43 -0.45 4.22 -25.44
C TRP A 43 -0.41 3.06 -26.44
N TRP A 44 0.01 3.33 -27.68
CA TRP A 44 0.13 2.31 -28.72
C TRP A 44 1.34 1.38 -28.56
N LEU A 45 2.51 1.91 -28.17
CA LEU A 45 3.72 1.11 -27.91
C LEU A 45 3.59 0.25 -26.65
N LEU A 46 2.89 0.76 -25.65
CA LEU A 46 2.47 0.00 -24.49
C LEU A 46 1.40 -1.03 -24.88
N GLY A 47 0.55 -0.74 -25.85
CA GLY A 47 -0.59 -1.61 -26.21
C GLY A 47 -1.66 -1.57 -25.11
N PRO A 48 -2.81 -2.24 -25.30
CA PRO A 48 -3.91 -2.19 -24.35
C PRO A 48 -3.54 -2.99 -23.08
N PHE A 49 -2.81 -2.35 -22.17
CA PHE A 49 -2.51 -2.88 -20.84
C PHE A 49 -3.71 -2.85 -19.88
N ASP A 50 -4.89 -2.48 -20.39
CA ASP A 50 -6.22 -2.66 -19.79
C ASP A 50 -6.59 -4.13 -19.52
N GLY A 51 -5.64 -5.06 -19.67
CA GLY A 51 -5.84 -6.47 -19.39
C GLY A 51 -6.04 -6.78 -17.90
N GLU A 52 -5.84 -5.82 -16.99
CA GLU A 52 -6.00 -5.95 -15.54
C GLU A 52 -5.41 -7.26 -14.99
N ILE A 53 -6.05 -7.88 -13.99
CA ILE A 53 -5.64 -9.16 -13.42
C ILE A 53 -5.58 -10.29 -14.46
N PRO A 54 -6.51 -10.44 -15.42
CA PRO A 54 -6.42 -11.46 -16.47
C PRO A 54 -5.13 -11.39 -17.31
N GLY A 55 -4.74 -10.19 -17.71
CA GLY A 55 -3.49 -9.92 -18.43
C GLY A 55 -2.27 -10.24 -17.59
N LEU A 56 -2.30 -9.86 -16.30
CA LEU A 56 -1.23 -10.15 -15.35
C LEU A 56 -1.03 -11.66 -15.14
N VAL A 57 -2.11 -12.45 -15.04
CA VAL A 57 -2.03 -13.91 -14.96
C VAL A 57 -1.38 -14.49 -16.23
N ARG A 58 -1.78 -14.03 -17.42
CA ARG A 58 -1.14 -14.44 -18.69
C ARG A 58 0.35 -14.05 -18.71
N ARG A 59 0.70 -12.86 -18.22
CA ARG A 59 2.08 -12.39 -18.11
C ARG A 59 2.91 -13.27 -17.19
N VAL A 60 2.42 -13.58 -16.00
CA VAL A 60 3.07 -14.54 -15.08
C VAL A 60 3.29 -15.88 -15.77
N ARG A 61 2.27 -16.38 -16.47
CA ARG A 61 2.37 -17.67 -17.17
C ARG A 61 3.42 -17.65 -18.29
N ARG A 62 3.56 -16.53 -18.99
CA ARG A 62 4.57 -16.31 -20.01
C ARG A 62 5.98 -16.24 -19.41
N ILE A 63 6.15 -15.59 -18.26
CA ILE A 63 7.44 -15.53 -17.55
C ILE A 63 7.88 -16.93 -17.08
N LEU A 64 6.93 -17.70 -16.54
CA LEU A 64 7.19 -19.06 -16.04
C LEU A 64 7.29 -20.11 -17.15
N ASP A 65 6.95 -19.77 -18.39
CA ASP A 65 6.86 -20.66 -19.54
C ASP A 65 6.03 -21.94 -19.29
N VAL A 66 4.83 -21.77 -18.74
CA VAL A 66 3.93 -22.90 -18.42
C VAL A 66 2.59 -22.82 -19.15
N SER A 67 1.94 -23.97 -19.34
CA SER A 67 0.55 -24.06 -19.81
C SER A 67 -0.44 -23.70 -18.68
N GLN A 68 -1.73 -23.55 -18.99
CA GLN A 68 -2.77 -23.38 -17.95
C GLN A 68 -2.80 -24.55 -16.97
N ARG A 69 -2.63 -25.79 -17.47
CA ARG A 69 -2.53 -27.00 -16.64
C ARG A 69 -1.28 -26.97 -15.77
N GLY A 70 -0.15 -26.54 -16.33
CA GLY A 70 1.11 -26.39 -15.61
C GLY A 70 1.00 -25.37 -14.48
N LEU A 71 0.47 -24.17 -14.77
CA LEU A 71 0.24 -23.16 -13.73
C LEU A 71 -0.70 -23.68 -12.63
N ALA A 72 -1.79 -24.33 -13.03
CA ALA A 72 -2.77 -24.89 -12.10
C ALA A 72 -2.14 -25.93 -11.16
N ALA A 73 -1.28 -26.81 -11.69
CA ALA A 73 -0.55 -27.79 -10.90
C ALA A 73 0.41 -27.11 -9.90
N LEU A 74 1.13 -26.07 -10.32
CA LEU A 74 2.07 -25.35 -9.44
C LEU A 74 1.39 -24.69 -8.23
N ILE A 75 0.17 -24.19 -8.39
CA ILE A 75 -0.57 -23.47 -7.34
C ILE A 75 -1.66 -24.31 -6.66
N GLY A 76 -1.87 -25.55 -7.10
CA GLY A 76 -2.83 -26.48 -6.48
C GLY A 76 -4.29 -26.17 -6.80
N VAL A 77 -4.61 -25.71 -8.02
CA VAL A 77 -6.00 -25.47 -8.48
C VAL A 77 -6.29 -26.29 -9.75
N SER A 78 -7.53 -26.28 -10.22
CA SER A 78 -7.88 -26.89 -11.52
C SER A 78 -7.53 -25.96 -12.68
N GLN A 79 -7.26 -26.53 -13.86
CA GLN A 79 -6.99 -25.74 -15.07
C GLN A 79 -8.17 -24.80 -15.42
N SER A 80 -9.41 -25.22 -15.19
CA SER A 80 -10.61 -24.40 -15.44
C SER A 80 -10.67 -23.16 -14.55
N VAL A 81 -10.06 -23.18 -13.36
CA VAL A 81 -9.92 -21.99 -12.50
C VAL A 81 -8.97 -20.98 -13.16
N VAL A 82 -7.80 -21.44 -13.63
CA VAL A 82 -6.84 -20.58 -14.33
C VAL A 82 -7.46 -19.99 -15.60
N ALA A 83 -8.18 -20.79 -16.38
CA ALA A 83 -8.86 -20.30 -17.58
C ALA A 83 -9.91 -19.22 -17.27
N ARG A 84 -10.64 -19.33 -16.15
CA ARG A 84 -11.59 -18.28 -15.71
C ARG A 84 -10.89 -17.01 -15.25
N TRP A 85 -9.70 -17.11 -14.64
CA TRP A 85 -8.89 -15.94 -14.30
C TRP A 85 -8.39 -15.21 -15.54
N GLU A 86 -7.83 -15.93 -16.51
CA GLU A 86 -7.29 -15.34 -17.75
C GLU A 86 -8.37 -14.73 -18.66
N THR A 87 -9.64 -15.08 -18.45
CA THR A 87 -10.79 -14.56 -19.19
C THR A 87 -11.60 -13.52 -18.41
N GLY A 88 -11.18 -13.17 -17.18
CA GLY A 88 -11.88 -12.19 -16.34
C GLY A 88 -13.21 -12.67 -15.75
N ARG A 89 -13.63 -13.92 -16.00
CA ARG A 89 -14.88 -14.47 -15.43
C ARG A 89 -14.84 -14.57 -13.90
N THR A 90 -13.65 -14.72 -13.33
CA THR A 90 -13.39 -14.68 -11.88
C THR A 90 -12.00 -14.10 -11.65
N SER A 91 -11.71 -13.62 -10.45
CA SER A 91 -10.37 -13.15 -10.06
C SER A 91 -9.71 -14.08 -9.03
N PRO A 92 -8.37 -14.30 -9.07
CA PRO A 92 -7.66 -14.98 -7.99
C PRO A 92 -7.81 -14.21 -6.67
N ARG A 93 -7.82 -14.94 -5.56
CA ARG A 93 -7.70 -14.31 -4.24
C ARG A 93 -6.36 -13.57 -4.16
N ALA A 94 -6.32 -12.45 -3.45
CA ALA A 94 -5.10 -11.64 -3.28
C ALA A 94 -3.87 -12.47 -2.87
N ALA A 95 -4.03 -13.42 -1.94
CA ALA A 95 -2.95 -14.32 -1.53
C ALA A 95 -2.40 -15.19 -2.69
N VAL A 96 -3.26 -15.65 -3.60
CA VAL A 96 -2.86 -16.42 -4.78
C VAL A 96 -2.19 -15.51 -5.79
N LEU A 97 -2.73 -14.31 -6.03
CA LEU A 97 -2.11 -13.32 -6.91
C LEU A 97 -0.68 -12.97 -6.44
N MET A 98 -0.50 -12.66 -5.16
CA MET A 98 0.82 -12.39 -4.59
C MET A 98 1.77 -13.59 -4.71
N ARG A 99 1.26 -14.83 -4.60
CA ARG A 99 2.06 -16.04 -4.86
C ARG A 99 2.49 -16.13 -6.32
N LEU A 100 1.60 -15.86 -7.27
CA LEU A 100 1.88 -15.85 -8.71
C LEU A 100 2.98 -14.82 -9.05
N LEU A 101 2.87 -13.61 -8.51
CA LEU A 101 3.86 -12.54 -8.68
C LEU A 101 5.23 -12.94 -8.13
N ARG A 102 5.28 -13.49 -6.90
CA ARG A 102 6.52 -14.01 -6.31
C ARG A 102 7.17 -15.10 -7.16
N MET A 103 6.38 -16.04 -7.68
CA MET A 103 6.91 -17.10 -8.57
C MET A 103 7.54 -16.50 -9.83
N ALA A 104 6.93 -15.46 -10.40
CA ALA A 104 7.44 -14.75 -11.56
C ALA A 104 8.52 -13.70 -11.25
N LYS A 105 8.92 -13.54 -9.98
CA LYS A 105 9.83 -12.47 -9.51
C LYS A 105 9.38 -11.06 -9.91
N VAL A 106 8.06 -10.83 -9.89
CA VAL A 106 7.43 -9.54 -10.14
C VAL A 106 7.05 -8.91 -8.81
N VAL A 107 7.31 -7.60 -8.67
CA VAL A 107 6.91 -6.79 -7.51
C VAL A 107 5.60 -6.06 -7.87
N ALA A 108 4.74 -5.83 -6.87
CA ALA A 108 3.56 -4.99 -7.00
C ALA A 108 3.72 -3.76 -6.10
N GLU A 109 3.56 -2.59 -6.69
CA GLU A 109 3.55 -1.29 -6.04
C GLU A 109 2.14 -0.72 -6.16
N PHE A 110 1.69 0.03 -5.14
CA PHE A 110 0.38 0.65 -5.12
C PHE A 110 0.57 2.15 -5.19
N HIS A 111 -0.22 2.86 -5.99
CA HIS A 111 -0.11 4.31 -6.14
C HIS A 111 -1.48 4.96 -5.97
N HIS A 112 -1.49 6.18 -5.45
CA HIS A 112 -2.65 7.04 -5.46
C HIS A 112 -3.01 7.41 -6.90
N GLU A 113 -4.27 7.26 -7.27
CA GLU A 113 -4.77 7.57 -8.62
C GLU A 113 -4.53 9.04 -8.98
N ASP A 114 -4.87 9.96 -8.08
CA ASP A 114 -4.78 11.40 -8.35
C ASP A 114 -3.36 11.96 -8.30
N SER A 115 -2.51 11.44 -7.39
CA SER A 115 -1.20 12.03 -7.11
C SER A 115 -0.01 11.22 -7.64
N GLY A 116 -0.22 9.96 -8.04
CA GLY A 116 0.84 9.02 -8.43
C GLY A 116 1.77 8.60 -7.28
N GLN A 117 1.55 9.11 -6.07
CA GLN A 117 2.40 8.79 -4.91
C GLN A 117 2.21 7.34 -4.49
N GLU A 118 3.32 6.68 -4.17
CA GLU A 118 3.31 5.30 -3.66
C GLU A 118 2.55 5.21 -2.34
N VAL A 119 1.72 4.18 -2.22
CA VAL A 119 0.90 3.84 -1.07
C VAL A 119 1.51 2.64 -0.39
N GLU A 120 2.23 2.92 0.69
CA GLU A 120 2.83 1.88 1.51
C GLU A 120 1.80 1.25 2.46
N PRO A 121 1.88 -0.06 2.73
CA PRO A 121 1.12 -0.68 3.81
C PRO A 121 1.46 -0.02 5.15
N MET A 122 0.48 0.10 6.04
CA MET A 122 0.76 0.42 7.44
C MET A 122 1.73 -0.61 8.01
N ARG A 123 2.72 -0.13 8.75
CA ARG A 123 3.76 -0.92 9.37
C ARG A 123 3.19 -1.99 10.30
N ASP A 124 3.87 -3.13 10.33
CA ASP A 124 3.46 -4.27 11.14
C ASP A 124 3.82 -4.12 12.63
N ASP A 125 4.89 -3.36 12.89
CA ASP A 125 5.51 -3.08 14.20
C ASP A 125 4.96 -1.82 14.88
N GLY A 126 3.82 -1.32 14.40
CA GLY A 126 3.17 -0.14 14.96
C GLY A 126 2.74 -0.35 16.41
N ALA A 127 2.68 0.75 17.15
CA ALA A 127 2.39 0.79 18.58
C ALA A 127 1.24 -0.14 19.00
N ARG A 128 1.44 -0.85 20.13
CA ARG A 128 0.42 -1.72 20.71
C ARG A 128 -0.05 -1.22 22.07
N ASP A 129 -1.30 -1.55 22.40
CA ASP A 129 -1.79 -1.39 23.75
C ASP A 129 -1.17 -2.44 24.69
N ARG A 130 -1.41 -2.30 26.00
CA ARG A 130 -0.88 -3.24 26.99
C ARG A 130 -1.49 -4.64 26.94
N ALA A 131 -2.60 -4.82 26.23
CA ALA A 131 -3.18 -6.12 25.95
C ALA A 131 -2.61 -6.74 24.66
N GLY A 132 -1.60 -6.12 24.04
CA GLY A 132 -0.94 -6.58 22.80
C GLY A 132 -1.73 -6.28 21.52
N ARG A 133 -2.81 -5.51 21.63
CA ARG A 133 -3.70 -5.18 20.50
C ARG A 133 -3.17 -3.96 19.77
N ARG A 134 -3.45 -3.87 18.47
CA ARG A 134 -3.14 -2.66 17.69
C ARG A 134 -4.09 -1.53 18.07
N PHE A 135 -3.60 -0.30 18.07
CA PHE A 135 -4.48 0.86 18.08
C PHE A 135 -5.33 0.88 16.79
N PRO A 136 -6.56 1.46 16.85
CA PRO A 136 -7.38 1.63 15.65
C PRO A 136 -6.61 2.41 14.57
N ALA A 137 -6.64 1.98 13.31
CA ALA A 137 -5.86 2.58 12.21
C ALA A 137 -6.14 4.08 11.97
N HIS A 138 -7.32 4.56 12.37
CA HIS A 138 -7.65 5.97 12.27
C HIS A 138 -7.15 6.78 13.46
N ALA A 139 -6.68 6.17 14.56
CA ALA A 139 -6.25 6.88 15.75
C ALA A 139 -4.90 7.56 15.52
N ASP A 140 -4.60 8.59 16.31
CA ASP A 140 -3.27 9.21 16.34
C ASP A 140 -2.66 8.96 17.73
N PRO A 141 -2.01 7.79 17.95
CA PRO A 141 -1.37 7.47 19.21
C PRO A 141 -0.22 8.44 19.48
N LYS A 142 -0.19 8.98 20.69
CA LYS A 142 0.87 9.86 21.16
C LYS A 142 1.36 9.45 22.54
N VAL A 143 2.65 9.60 22.76
CA VAL A 143 3.27 9.36 24.05
C VAL A 143 2.97 10.54 24.97
N THR A 144 2.62 10.23 26.22
CA THR A 144 2.31 11.24 27.25
C THR A 144 3.29 11.21 28.43
N GLY A 145 4.21 10.26 28.44
CA GLY A 145 5.18 10.00 29.51
C GLY A 145 5.19 8.52 29.86
N TRP A 146 5.37 8.21 31.14
CA TRP A 146 5.34 6.83 31.63
C TRP A 146 3.96 6.43 32.09
N TRP A 147 3.64 5.16 31.86
CA TRP A 147 2.35 4.65 32.27
C TRP A 147 2.24 4.58 33.80
N ALA A 148 1.07 4.93 34.30
CA ALA A 148 0.65 4.68 35.66
C ALA A 148 -0.86 4.37 35.66
N PRO A 149 -1.37 3.60 36.63
CA PRO A 149 -2.81 3.40 36.81
C PRO A 149 -3.53 4.75 36.96
N ARG A 150 -4.79 4.82 36.52
CA ARG A 150 -5.56 6.08 36.53
C ARG A 150 -5.65 6.69 37.94
N ASP A 151 -5.87 5.86 38.95
CA ASP A 151 -6.10 6.29 40.33
C ASP A 151 -4.79 6.47 41.13
N SER A 152 -3.64 6.19 40.52
CA SER A 152 -2.33 6.25 41.19
C SER A 152 -1.92 7.67 41.63
N LEU A 153 -2.53 8.70 41.04
CA LEU A 153 -2.33 10.08 41.49
C LEU A 153 -2.99 10.33 42.84
N SER A 154 -4.12 9.69 43.10
CA SER A 154 -4.92 9.89 44.31
C SER A 154 -4.38 9.11 45.51
N ASP A 155 -3.82 7.92 45.28
CA ASP A 155 -3.25 7.07 46.33
C ASP A 155 -1.75 7.38 46.64
N GLY A 156 -1.15 8.34 45.92
CA GLY A 156 0.26 8.71 46.06
C GLY A 156 1.24 7.69 45.48
N SER A 157 0.78 6.61 44.84
CA SER A 157 1.61 5.57 44.24
C SER A 157 2.13 5.93 42.84
N TRP A 158 1.70 7.05 42.26
CA TRP A 158 2.10 7.51 40.94
C TRP A 158 3.62 7.51 40.70
N PRO A 159 4.48 8.01 41.63
CA PRO A 159 5.93 7.98 41.43
C PRO A 159 6.47 6.55 41.30
N ARG A 160 5.96 5.62 42.14
CA ARG A 160 6.33 4.21 42.12
C ARG A 160 5.97 3.55 40.79
N TRP A 161 4.75 3.78 40.30
CA TRP A 161 4.31 3.22 39.01
C TRP A 161 5.04 3.81 37.81
N SER A 162 5.32 5.12 37.85
CA SER A 162 6.03 5.81 36.78
C SER A 162 7.47 5.30 36.67
N GLU A 163 8.15 5.14 37.80
CA GLU A 163 9.51 4.56 37.85
C GLU A 163 9.51 3.10 37.40
N LEU A 164 8.54 2.29 37.82
CA LEU A 164 8.42 0.90 37.36
C LEU A 164 8.20 0.82 35.85
N SER A 165 7.32 1.66 35.30
CA SER A 165 7.07 1.70 33.86
C SER A 165 8.30 2.18 33.09
N ARG A 166 9.06 3.13 33.63
CA ARG A 166 10.35 3.58 33.06
C ARG A 166 11.34 2.42 32.98
N ARG A 167 11.54 1.68 34.07
CA ARG A 167 12.43 0.50 34.10
C ARG A 167 11.99 -0.63 33.18
N ARG A 168 10.69 -0.72 32.89
CA ARG A 168 10.10 -1.70 31.98
C ARG A 168 9.93 -1.16 30.56
N GLU A 169 10.43 0.04 30.27
CA GLU A 169 10.34 0.67 28.94
C GLU A 169 8.89 0.72 28.42
N ALA A 170 7.95 1.01 29.33
CA ALA A 170 6.52 0.94 29.07
C ALA A 170 5.89 2.35 29.02
N PRO A 171 6.01 3.05 27.88
CA PRO A 171 5.47 4.40 27.73
C PRO A 171 3.94 4.42 27.80
N ALA A 172 3.41 5.54 28.27
CA ALA A 172 1.98 5.84 28.25
C ALA A 172 1.58 6.38 26.88
N VAL A 173 1.03 5.52 26.04
CA VAL A 173 0.45 5.90 24.76
C VAL A 173 -1.05 6.20 24.93
N ARG A 174 -1.49 7.36 24.44
CA ARG A 174 -2.90 7.79 24.44
C ARG A 174 -3.26 8.32 23.07
N TYR A 175 -4.53 8.35 22.73
CA TYR A 175 -5.01 8.97 21.48
C TYR A 175 -6.29 9.76 21.75
N HIS A 176 -6.58 10.72 20.89
CA HIS A 176 -7.82 11.50 20.92
C HIS A 176 -8.79 10.99 19.85
N LEU A 177 -10.06 10.82 20.21
CA LEU A 177 -11.09 10.30 19.30
C LEU A 177 -11.98 11.40 18.67
N THR A 178 -11.88 12.65 19.11
CA THR A 178 -12.91 13.67 18.86
C THR A 178 -12.35 14.96 18.25
N ARG A 179 -13.01 16.11 18.48
CA ARG A 179 -12.71 17.43 17.88
C ARG A 179 -11.22 17.80 17.91
N TRP A 180 -10.53 17.49 19.01
CA TRP A 180 -9.11 17.79 19.18
C TRP A 180 -8.23 17.12 18.13
N LYS A 181 -8.58 15.90 17.71
CA LYS A 181 -7.88 15.17 16.66
C LYS A 181 -7.92 15.92 15.32
N ARG A 182 -9.11 16.42 14.95
CA ARG A 182 -9.29 17.19 13.71
C ARG A 182 -8.47 18.48 13.72
N ILE A 183 -8.46 19.18 14.85
CA ILE A 183 -7.67 20.42 15.03
C ILE A 183 -6.17 20.11 14.93
N LEU A 184 -5.70 19.06 15.59
CA LEU A 184 -4.28 18.66 15.52
C LEU A 184 -3.88 18.31 14.08
N ARG A 185 -4.73 17.59 13.35
CA ARG A 185 -4.48 17.24 11.95
C ARG A 185 -4.47 18.46 11.02
N SER A 186 -5.26 19.50 11.28
CA SER A 186 -5.21 20.73 10.49
C SER A 186 -3.93 21.55 10.72
N VAL A 187 -3.31 21.42 11.91
CA VAL A 187 -2.10 22.17 12.26
C VAL A 187 -0.83 21.41 11.90
N HIS A 188 -0.80 20.10 12.16
CA HIS A 188 0.41 19.26 12.03
C HIS A 188 0.37 18.29 10.85
N GLY A 189 -0.75 18.22 10.12
CA GLY A 189 -0.98 17.17 9.12
C GLY A 189 -1.46 15.86 9.74
N VAL A 190 -1.79 14.90 8.88
CA VAL A 190 -2.15 13.55 9.29
C VAL A 190 -0.86 12.73 9.37
N PRO A 191 -0.54 12.11 10.52
CA PRO A 191 0.57 11.16 10.57
C PRO A 191 0.37 10.05 9.55
N VAL A 192 1.43 9.72 8.80
CA VAL A 192 1.38 8.65 7.79
C VAL A 192 1.08 7.30 8.44
N ASP A 193 1.66 7.04 9.61
CA ASP A 193 1.51 5.78 10.32
C ASP A 193 1.61 5.95 11.84
N HIS A 194 1.27 4.90 12.59
CA HIS A 194 1.57 4.80 14.00
C HIS A 194 3.09 4.72 14.22
N ALA A 195 3.58 5.36 15.28
CA ALA A 195 4.96 5.18 15.71
C ALA A 195 5.21 3.73 16.14
N SER A 196 6.41 3.19 15.91
CA SER A 196 6.79 1.89 16.45
C SER A 196 6.95 1.95 17.98
N ASP A 197 6.95 0.80 18.65
CA ASP A 197 7.18 0.75 20.10
C ASP A 197 8.53 1.39 20.49
N GLN A 198 9.57 1.22 19.67
CA GLN A 198 10.88 1.84 19.87
C GLN A 198 10.83 3.37 19.71
N GLN A 199 10.12 3.87 18.71
CA GLN A 199 9.93 5.32 18.54
C GLN A 199 9.16 5.93 19.72
N ASN A 200 8.15 5.22 20.23
CA ASN A 200 7.40 5.66 21.42
C ASN A 200 8.27 5.66 22.69
N LEU A 201 9.17 4.69 22.84
CA LEU A 201 10.11 4.66 23.95
C LEU A 201 11.07 5.86 23.89
N ALA A 202 11.64 6.13 22.71
CA ALA A 202 12.52 7.28 22.50
C ALA A 202 11.80 8.60 22.82
N GLU A 203 10.55 8.74 22.38
CA GLU A 203 9.72 9.92 22.70
C GLU A 203 9.45 10.04 24.20
N ALA A 204 9.23 8.95 24.92
CA ALA A 204 9.03 8.98 26.37
C ALA A 204 10.28 9.45 27.13
N ILE A 205 11.46 9.00 26.70
CA ILE A 205 12.74 9.42 27.24
C ILE A 205 12.96 10.91 26.95
N HIS A 206 12.73 11.34 25.70
CA HIS A 206 12.85 12.73 25.31
C HIS A 206 11.95 13.66 26.15
N LEU A 207 10.70 13.27 26.38
CA LEU A 207 9.77 14.04 27.22
C LEU A 207 10.27 14.21 28.66
N ASP A 208 11.01 13.24 29.20
CA ASP A 208 11.60 13.36 30.52
C ASP A 208 12.81 14.27 30.55
N GLU A 209 13.69 14.19 29.57
CA GLU A 209 14.81 15.12 29.41
C GLU A 209 14.32 16.56 29.36
N VAL A 210 13.27 16.82 28.58
CA VAL A 210 12.61 18.13 28.48
C VAL A 210 12.01 18.58 29.82
N ARG A 211 11.41 17.65 30.59
CA ARG A 211 10.88 17.97 31.93
C ARG A 211 12.00 18.31 32.92
N GLU A 212 13.09 17.56 32.90
CA GLU A 212 14.25 17.81 33.75
C GLU A 212 14.91 19.15 33.42
N GLU A 213 15.09 19.45 32.14
CA GLU A 213 15.63 20.74 31.71
C GLU A 213 14.75 21.91 32.18
N ARG A 214 13.42 21.79 32.01
CA ARG A 214 12.47 22.79 32.52
C ARG A 214 12.56 22.96 34.04
N ARG A 215 12.81 21.89 34.80
CA ARG A 215 13.02 21.97 36.25
C ARG A 215 14.32 22.69 36.59
N ARG A 216 15.42 22.37 35.90
CA ARG A 216 16.72 23.04 36.08
C ARG A 216 16.62 24.54 35.79
N ARG A 217 15.99 24.92 34.67
CA ARG A 217 15.76 26.33 34.30
C ARG A 217 14.88 27.11 35.27
N ARG A 218 14.03 26.44 36.05
CA ARG A 218 13.20 27.08 37.10
C ARG A 218 13.91 27.21 38.45
N ALA A 219 14.96 26.42 38.65
CA ALA A 219 15.74 26.41 39.89
C ALA A 219 16.99 27.32 39.82
N ALA A 220 17.41 27.71 38.62
CA ALA A 220 18.39 28.76 38.35
C ALA A 220 17.71 30.13 38.31
#